data_AF-A0A401W4M7-F1
#
_entry.id   AF-A0A401W4M7-F1
#
_cell.length_a   1.000
_cell.length_b   1.000
_cell.length_c   1.000
_cell.angle_alpha   90.00
_cell.angle_beta   90.00
_cell.angle_gamma   90.00
#
_symmetry.space_group_name_H-M   'P 1'
#
loop_
_entity.id
_entity.type
_entity.pdbx_description
1 polymer ?
#
loop_
_entity_poly.entity_id
_entity_poly.type
_entity_poly.pdbx_seq_one_letter_code
_entity_poly.pdbx_strand_id
1 'polypeptide(L)' 'MTPAPPKPTPTPPVARDSFRFDLLNRATAPGIARAVVTDLMTLTGNTELVDDMRVLVSELVTNVHLHTDTAVVRLD' A
#
# COMPACT_ATOMS: atom_id res chain seq x y z
N MET A 1 46.54 -13.95 -26.08
CA MET A 1 45.96 -13.56 -24.77
C MET A 1 44.52 -13.19 -25.02
N THR A 2 43.58 -14.00 -24.53
CA THR A 2 42.14 -13.81 -24.78
C THR A 2 41.58 -12.86 -23.71
N PRO A 3 40.85 -11.79 -24.07
CA PRO A 3 40.30 -10.87 -23.09
C PRO A 3 39.23 -11.54 -22.24
N ALA A 4 39.21 -11.21 -20.95
CA ALA A 4 38.20 -11.70 -20.02
C ALA A 4 36.81 -11.15 -20.38
N PRO A 5 35.73 -11.94 -20.17
CA PRO A 5 34.38 -11.50 -20.48
C PRO A 5 33.98 -10.28 -19.62
N PRO A 6 33.17 -9.35 -20.17
CA PRO A 6 32.75 -8.16 -19.47
C PRO A 6 31.92 -8.53 -18.23
N LYS A 7 32.16 -7.81 -17.14
CA LYS A 7 31.44 -8.00 -15.87
C LYS A 7 29.96 -7.63 -16.07
N PRO A 8 29.00 -8.42 -15.56
CA PRO A 8 27.59 -8.08 -15.66
C PRO A 8 27.30 -6.71 -15.05
N THR A 9 26.66 -5.83 -15.82
CA THR A 9 26.19 -4.54 -15.33
C THR A 9 25.11 -4.77 -14.26
N PRO A 10 25.19 -4.12 -13.08
CA PRO A 10 24.14 -4.24 -12.08
C PRO A 10 22.80 -3.79 -12.67
N THR A 11 21.75 -4.61 -12.53
CA THR A 11 20.39 -4.22 -12.90
C THR A 11 19.97 -3.06 -12.00
N PRO A 12 19.46 -1.94 -12.54
CA PRO A 12 18.91 -0.87 -11.71
C PRO A 12 17.80 -1.44 -10.82
N PRO A 13 17.67 -0.98 -9.56
CA PRO A 13 16.55 -1.37 -8.72
C PRO A 13 15.24 -0.98 -9.42
N VAL A 14 14.31 -1.94 -9.51
CA VAL A 14 12.97 -1.67 -10.03
C VAL A 14 12.31 -0.66 -9.11
N ALA A 15 11.93 0.50 -9.66
CA ALA A 15 11.14 1.48 -8.93
C ALA A 15 9.82 0.82 -8.53
N ARG A 16 9.54 0.77 -7.21
CA ARG A 16 8.27 0.31 -6.69
C ARG A 16 7.44 1.55 -6.38
N ASP A 17 6.22 1.58 -6.91
CA ASP A 17 5.26 2.59 -6.51
C ASP A 17 4.89 2.36 -5.04
N SER A 18 4.92 3.44 -4.25
CA SER A 18 4.50 3.45 -2.85
C SER A 18 3.56 4.63 -2.65
N PHE A 19 2.47 4.38 -1.94
CA PHE A 19 1.39 5.34 -1.74
C PHE A 19 1.20 5.55 -0.25
N ARG A 20 1.28 6.80 0.18
CA ARG A 20 1.06 7.20 1.57
C ARG A 20 -0.13 8.12 1.66
N PHE A 21 -1.02 7.88 2.62
CA PHE A 21 -2.12 8.79 2.92
C PHE A 21 -2.52 8.76 4.40
N ASP A 22 -3.05 9.90 4.85
CA ASP A 22 -3.48 10.15 6.22
C ASP A 22 -5.00 10.25 6.30
N LEU A 23 -5.57 9.63 7.32
CA LEU A 23 -7.01 9.65 7.62
C LEU A 23 -7.21 10.14 9.05
N LEU A 24 -8.21 11.00 9.26
CA LEU A 24 -8.66 11.28 10.63
C LEU A 24 -9.23 10.01 11.25
N ASN A 25 -8.84 9.68 12.48
CA ASN A 25 -9.35 8.52 13.19
C ASN A 25 -10.82 8.73 13.62
N ARG A 26 -11.74 8.39 12.71
CA ARG A 26 -13.18 8.53 12.86
C ARG A 26 -13.86 7.26 12.36
N ALA A 27 -15.13 7.06 12.72
CA ALA A 27 -15.92 5.91 12.28
C ALA A 27 -16.01 5.76 10.74
N THR A 28 -15.80 6.84 9.98
CA THR A 28 -15.75 6.82 8.51
C THR A 28 -14.41 6.36 7.93
N ALA A 29 -13.33 6.33 8.72
CA ALA A 29 -11.99 6.05 8.24
C ALA A 29 -11.85 4.67 7.56
N PRO A 30 -12.43 3.56 8.06
CA PRO A 30 -12.36 2.26 7.38
C PRO A 30 -12.98 2.32 5.98
N GLY A 31 -14.08 3.06 5.82
CA GLY A 31 -14.75 3.24 4.52
C GLY A 31 -13.89 3.99 3.51
N ILE A 32 -13.25 5.08 3.95
CA ILE A 32 -12.34 5.87 3.11
C ILE A 32 -11.11 5.03 2.72
N ALA A 33 -10.51 4.32 3.68
CA ALA A 33 -9.34 3.48 3.43
C ALA A 33 -9.63 2.38 2.38
N ARG A 34 -10.78 1.71 2.47
CA ARG A 34 -11.23 0.73 1.47
C ARG A 34 -11.38 1.34 0.08
N ALA A 35 -11.96 2.53 -0.03
CA ALA A 35 -12.13 3.19 -1.33
C ALA A 35 -10.77 3.53 -1.95
N VAL A 36 -9.88 4.16 -1.18
CA VAL A 36 -8.54 4.54 -1.65
C VAL A 36 -7.73 3.32 -2.08
N VAL A 37 -7.70 2.25 -1.29
CA VAL A 37 -6.93 1.04 -1.66
C VAL A 37 -7.50 0.36 -2.91
N THR A 38 -8.83 0.38 -3.08
CA THR A 38 -9.48 -0.17 -4.28
C THR A 38 -9.03 0.58 -5.53
N ASP A 39 -9.04 1.91 -5.47
CA ASP A 39 -8.62 2.75 -6.59
C ASP A 39 -7.13 2.56 -6.90
N LEU A 40 -6.27 2.55 -5.88
CA LEU A 40 -4.83 2.34 -6.05
C LEU A 40 -4.49 0.99 -6.66
N MET A 41 -5.08 -0.10 -6.15
CA MET A 41 -4.86 -1.44 -6.71
C MET A 41 -5.36 -1.55 -8.14
N THR A 42 -6.50 -0.94 -8.46
CA THR A 42 -7.05 -0.93 -9.83
C THR A 42 -6.16 -0.15 -10.78
N LEU A 43 -5.71 1.05 -10.40
CA LEU A 43 -4.87 1.91 -11.24
C LEU A 43 -3.46 1.33 -11.45
N THR A 44 -2.97 0.53 -10.51
CA THR A 44 -1.66 -0.11 -10.58
C THR A 44 -1.70 -1.53 -11.18
N GLY A 45 -2.88 -2.01 -11.58
CA GLY A 45 -3.05 -3.29 -12.25
C GLY A 45 -3.06 -4.53 -11.34
N ASN A 46 -3.26 -4.34 -10.03
CA ASN A 46 -3.31 -5.41 -9.01
C ASN A 46 -4.77 -5.76 -8.64
N THR A 47 -5.65 -5.84 -9.64
CA THR A 47 -7.11 -5.97 -9.44
C THR A 47 -7.53 -7.25 -8.71
N GLU A 48 -6.74 -8.31 -8.86
CA GLU A 48 -6.96 -9.61 -8.22
C GLU A 48 -6.79 -9.58 -6.69
N LEU A 49 -6.10 -8.57 -6.16
CA LEU A 49 -5.88 -8.40 -4.72
C LEU A 49 -6.90 -7.48 -4.05
N VAL A 50 -7.79 -6.84 -4.83
CA VAL A 50 -8.67 -5.77 -4.35
C VAL A 50 -9.56 -6.24 -3.19
N ASP A 51 -10.20 -7.39 -3.30
CA ASP A 51 -11.15 -7.84 -2.28
C ASP A 51 -10.45 -8.18 -0.95
N ASP A 52 -9.30 -8.87 -1.02
CA ASP A 52 -8.49 -9.16 0.16
C ASP A 52 -7.99 -7.87 0.82
N MET A 53 -7.47 -6.92 0.03
CA MET A 53 -6.97 -5.65 0.55
C MET A 53 -8.07 -4.78 1.17
N ARG A 54 -9.29 -4.81 0.62
CA ARG A 54 -10.45 -4.10 1.19
C ARG A 54 -10.81 -4.64 2.57
N VAL A 55 -10.80 -5.96 2.76
CA VAL A 55 -11.06 -6.55 4.08
C VAL A 55 -9.94 -6.20 5.05
N LEU A 56 -8.68 -6.42 4.66
CA LEU A 56 -7.53 -6.18 5.53
C LEU A 56 -7.44 -4.72 6.00
N VAL A 57 -7.56 -3.76 5.09
CA VAL A 57 -7.47 -2.33 5.46
C VAL A 57 -8.66 -1.90 6.32
N SER A 58 -9.84 -2.48 6.08
CA SER A 58 -11.02 -2.22 6.89
C SER A 58 -10.82 -2.67 8.33
N GLU A 59 -10.38 -3.91 8.53
CA GLU A 59 -10.16 -4.47 9.86
C GLU A 59 -9.05 -3.72 10.59
N LEU A 60 -7.95 -3.43 9.90
CA LEU A 60 -6.84 -2.66 10.47
C LEU A 60 -7.32 -1.28 10.96
N VAL A 61 -7.97 -0.51 10.11
CA VAL A 61 -8.41 0.85 10.44
C VAL A 61 -9.54 0.83 11.47
N THR A 62 -10.41 -0.19 11.45
CA THR A 62 -11.44 -0.38 12.48
C THR A 62 -10.80 -0.66 13.84
N ASN A 63 -9.78 -1.52 13.89
CA ASN A 63 -9.05 -1.79 15.13
C ASN A 63 -8.35 -0.55 15.68
N VAL A 64 -7.75 0.27 14.82
CA VAL A 64 -7.15 1.54 15.24
C VAL A 64 -8.23 2.48 15.80
N HIS A 65 -9.40 2.56 15.16
CA HIS A 65 -10.49 3.39 15.62
C HIS A 65 -11.10 2.94 16.95
N LEU A 66 -11.26 1.64 17.15
CA LEU A 66 -11.89 1.09 18.34
C LEU A 66 -10.94 0.94 19.53
N HIS A 67 -9.64 0.82 19.30
CA HIS A 67 -8.68 0.45 20.35
C HIS A 67 -7.57 1.48 20.58
N THR A 68 -7.62 2.63 19.91
CA THR A 68 -6.64 3.70 20.13
C THR A 68 -7.28 5.08 20.13
N ASP A 69 -6.67 6.00 20.89
CA ASP A 69 -7.04 7.42 20.90
C ASP A 69 -6.20 8.26 19.92
N THR A 70 -5.56 7.62 18.93
CA THR A 70 -4.75 8.35 17.95
C THR A 70 -5.63 9.28 17.12
N ALA A 71 -5.17 10.49 16.82
CA ALA A 71 -5.97 11.45 16.05
C ALA A 71 -6.00 11.13 14.54
N VAL A 72 -4.93 10.49 14.05
CA VAL A 72 -4.69 10.24 12.62
C VAL A 72 -4.18 8.82 12.44
N VAL A 73 -4.68 8.16 11.40
CA VAL A 73 -4.19 6.87 10.89
C VAL A 73 -3.42 7.14 9.61
N ARG A 74 -2.17 6.69 9.54
CA ARG A 74 -1.31 6.75 8.34
C ARG A 74 -1.18 5.37 7.72
N LEU A 75 -1.42 5.27 6.42
CA LEU A 75 -1.25 4.06 5.61
C LEU A 75 -0.16 4.32 4.57
N ASP A 76 0.76 3.35 4.40
CA ASP A 76 1.99 3.42 3.59
C ASP A 76 2.18 2.17 2.71
#